data_AF-A0A6L9S4C3-F1
#
_entry.id   AF-A0A6L9S4C3-F1
#
_cell.length_a   1.000
_cell.length_b   1.000
_cell.length_c   1.000
_cell.angle_alpha   90.00
_cell.angle_beta   90.00
_cell.angle_gamma   90.00
#
_symmetry.space_group_name_H-M   'P 1'
#
loop_
_entity.id
_entity.type
_entity.pdbx_description
1 polymer ?
#
loop_
_entity_poly.entity_id
_entity_poly.type
_entity_poly.pdbx_seq_one_letter_code
_entity_poly.pdbx_strand_id
1 'polypeptide(L)'
;MTIVKRFTAVAGAAALALPLVACGGDDGDYCDLISGVRDDYSGTDAPEGDDMQEALDRFQEIADAAPSDVQEDWQTLVDGMEAFADPEGMAEMDQDELTELSEQMDPATESVETHVLEECDIDLQEDA
;
A
#
# COMPACT_ATOMS: atom_id res chain seq x y z
N MET A 1 43.04 -15.89 45.96
CA MET A 1 43.79 -16.53 44.85
C MET A 1 43.10 -17.86 44.58
N THR A 2 42.44 -18.18 43.47
CA THR A 2 42.39 -17.55 42.13
C THR A 2 41.12 -18.03 41.40
N ILE A 3 40.37 -17.08 40.87
CA ILE A 3 39.48 -17.04 39.67
C ILE A 3 39.43 -18.29 38.77
N VAL A 4 38.22 -18.73 38.36
CA VAL A 4 37.75 -18.74 36.94
C VAL A 4 36.21 -18.56 36.87
N LYS A 5 35.78 -17.67 35.96
CA LYS A 5 34.43 -17.22 35.60
C LYS A 5 34.11 -17.71 34.18
N ARG A 6 32.87 -18.13 33.88
CA ARG A 6 32.16 -18.09 32.56
C ARG A 6 30.84 -18.90 32.68
N PHE A 7 29.70 -18.23 32.84
CA PHE A 7 28.77 -17.82 31.77
C PHE A 7 28.16 -19.01 31.02
N THR A 8 26.98 -19.45 31.47
CA THR A 8 26.07 -20.30 30.69
C THR A 8 24.78 -19.52 30.49
N ALA A 9 24.55 -19.15 29.24
CA ALA A 9 23.37 -18.44 28.77
C ALA A 9 22.15 -19.39 28.73
N VAL A 10 20.98 -18.86 29.08
CA VAL A 10 19.71 -19.20 28.43
C VAL A 10 19.00 -17.87 28.20
N ALA A 11 19.09 -17.39 26.96
CA ALA A 11 18.22 -16.34 26.46
C ALA A 11 16.83 -16.94 26.34
N GLY A 12 15.94 -16.59 27.26
CA GLY A 12 14.51 -16.85 27.10
C GLY A 12 13.97 -15.85 26.08
N ALA A 13 13.85 -16.29 24.83
CA ALA A 13 13.04 -15.58 23.85
C ALA A 13 11.58 -15.67 24.34
N ALA A 14 11.07 -14.56 24.89
CA ALA A 14 9.64 -14.39 25.04
C ALA A 14 9.08 -14.30 23.62
N ALA A 15 8.58 -15.42 23.10
CA ALA A 15 7.69 -15.42 21.96
C ALA A 15 6.45 -14.63 22.40
N LEU A 16 6.36 -13.39 21.96
CA LEU A 16 5.12 -12.62 22.00
C LEU A 16 4.15 -13.34 21.07
N ALA A 17 3.41 -14.31 21.63
CA ALA A 17 2.19 -14.81 21.02
C ALA A 17 1.16 -13.67 21.10
N LEU A 18 1.33 -12.70 20.22
CA LEU A 18 0.23 -11.80 19.84
C LEU A 18 -0.85 -12.74 19.31
N PRO A 19 -2.06 -12.76 19.90
CA PRO A 19 -3.18 -13.35 19.20
C PRO A 19 -3.33 -12.47 17.96
N LEU A 20 -2.86 -12.98 16.83
CA LEU A 20 -3.34 -12.59 15.51
C LEU A 20 -4.84 -12.88 15.56
N VAL A 21 -5.59 -11.96 16.14
CA VAL A 21 -6.96 -11.74 15.72
C VAL A 21 -6.80 -11.47 14.25
N ALA A 22 -7.07 -12.52 13.46
CA ALA A 22 -7.23 -12.39 12.03
C ALA A 22 -8.22 -11.24 11.82
N CYS A 23 -7.71 -10.08 11.43
CA CYS A 23 -8.46 -9.02 10.79
C CYS A 23 -9.09 -9.69 9.58
N GLY A 24 -10.38 -9.93 9.67
CA GLY A 24 -11.14 -10.80 8.78
C GLY A 24 -12.58 -10.32 8.74
N GLY A 25 -12.75 -9.00 8.68
CA GLY A 25 -14.01 -8.35 8.42
C GLY A 25 -13.81 -7.40 7.25
N ASP A 26 -14.21 -7.81 6.04
CA ASP A 26 -14.05 -7.09 4.77
C ASP A 26 -12.62 -6.99 4.20
N ASP A 27 -11.56 -7.09 5.01
CA ASP A 27 -10.15 -6.96 4.55
C ASP A 27 -9.69 -8.06 3.57
N GLY A 28 -10.43 -9.17 3.47
CA GLY A 28 -10.08 -10.30 2.60
C GLY A 28 -10.10 -9.94 1.11
N ASP A 29 -11.19 -9.31 0.64
CA ASP A 29 -11.31 -8.89 -0.76
C ASP A 29 -10.30 -7.78 -1.09
N TYR A 30 -10.06 -6.85 -0.16
CA TYR A 30 -9.06 -5.78 -0.30
C TYR A 30 -7.63 -6.33 -0.46
N CYS A 31 -7.18 -7.20 0.46
CA CYS A 31 -5.84 -7.77 0.39
C CYS A 31 -5.67 -8.72 -0.81
N ASP A 32 -6.72 -9.46 -1.20
CA ASP A 32 -6.71 -10.31 -2.38
C ASP A 32 -6.58 -9.49 -3.67
N LEU A 33 -7.28 -8.34 -3.76
CA LEU A 33 -7.15 -7.40 -4.89
C LEU A 33 -5.74 -6.84 -5.00
N ILE A 34 -5.15 -6.40 -3.88
CA ILE A 34 -3.77 -5.87 -3.86
C ILE A 34 -2.76 -6.94 -4.26
N SER A 35 -2.88 -8.16 -3.72
CA SER A 35 -1.98 -9.24 -4.14
C SER A 35 -2.13 -9.53 -5.63
N GLY A 36 -3.37 -9.54 -6.15
CA GLY A 36 -3.64 -9.74 -7.57
C GLY A 36 -2.97 -8.68 -8.45
N VAL A 37 -3.13 -7.41 -8.10
CA VAL A 37 -2.48 -6.28 -8.81
C VAL A 37 -0.96 -6.42 -8.73
N ARG A 38 -0.39 -6.67 -7.55
CA ARG A 38 1.06 -6.87 -7.41
C ARG A 38 1.56 -8.02 -8.27
N ASP A 39 0.88 -9.17 -8.27
CA ASP A 39 1.26 -10.33 -9.08
C ASP A 39 1.18 -10.02 -10.59
N ASP A 40 0.12 -9.32 -11.02
CA ASP A 40 -0.11 -8.90 -12.41
C ASP A 40 0.98 -7.94 -12.91
N TYR A 41 1.45 -7.02 -12.05
CA TYR A 41 2.47 -6.02 -12.39
C TYR A 41 3.90 -6.41 -11.99
N SER A 42 4.08 -7.53 -11.28
CA SER A 42 5.41 -8.00 -10.87
C SER A 42 6.26 -8.38 -12.07
N GLY A 43 7.32 -7.60 -12.33
CA GLY A 43 8.27 -7.88 -13.41
C GLY A 43 7.80 -7.46 -14.81
N THR A 44 6.73 -6.67 -14.92
CA THR A 44 6.34 -5.96 -16.15
C THR A 44 6.76 -4.49 -16.09
N ASP A 45 7.01 -3.89 -17.25
CA ASP A 45 7.17 -2.43 -17.35
C ASP A 45 5.86 -1.71 -16.95
N ALA A 46 5.96 -0.44 -16.57
CA ALA A 46 4.80 0.37 -16.21
C ALA A 46 3.72 0.33 -17.31
N PRO A 47 2.42 0.27 -16.96
CA PRO A 47 1.33 0.21 -17.94
C PRO A 47 1.34 1.44 -18.86
N GLU A 48 1.13 1.24 -20.16
CA GLU A 48 1.08 2.30 -21.18
C GLU A 48 -0.21 2.22 -22.00
N GLY A 49 -0.80 3.37 -22.37
CA GLY A 49 -1.93 3.42 -23.30
C GLY A 49 -3.19 2.75 -22.76
N ASP A 50 -3.76 1.79 -23.49
CA ASP A 50 -4.97 1.07 -23.05
C ASP A 50 -4.76 0.29 -21.73
N ASP A 51 -3.52 -0.15 -21.45
CA ASP A 51 -3.18 -0.84 -20.19
C ASP A 51 -3.24 0.10 -18.98
N MET A 52 -3.16 1.41 -19.18
CA MET A 52 -3.26 2.40 -18.10
C MET A 52 -4.70 2.56 -17.60
N GLN A 53 -5.70 2.49 -18.48
CA GLN A 53 -7.10 2.50 -18.06
C GLN A 53 -7.46 1.23 -17.30
N GLU A 54 -6.97 0.07 -17.75
CA GLU A 54 -7.16 -1.19 -17.02
C GLU A 54 -6.48 -1.15 -15.65
N ALA A 55 -5.29 -0.55 -15.53
CA ALA A 55 -4.64 -0.33 -14.25
C ALA A 55 -5.48 0.56 -13.33
N LEU A 56 -5.98 1.69 -13.83
CA LEU A 56 -6.84 2.62 -13.08
C LEU A 56 -8.10 1.95 -12.55
N ASP A 57 -8.79 1.17 -13.39
CA ASP A 57 -9.97 0.41 -12.97
C ASP A 57 -9.65 -0.55 -11.81
N ARG A 58 -8.47 -1.19 -11.83
CA ARG A 58 -8.03 -2.12 -10.78
C ARG A 58 -7.67 -1.38 -9.48
N PHE A 59 -7.03 -0.21 -9.57
CA PHE A 59 -6.79 0.63 -8.39
C PHE A 59 -8.09 1.20 -7.80
N GLN A 60 -9.06 1.52 -8.65
CA GLN A 60 -10.40 1.93 -8.22
C GLN A 60 -11.11 0.80 -7.47
N GLU A 61 -11.04 -0.45 -7.97
CA GLU A 61 -11.56 -1.63 -7.27
C GLU A 61 -10.92 -1.80 -5.88
N ILE A 62 -9.61 -1.56 -5.75
CA ILE A 62 -8.92 -1.57 -4.46
C ILE A 62 -9.45 -0.46 -3.55
N ALA A 63 -9.58 0.77 -4.06
CA ALA A 63 -10.08 1.91 -3.29
C ALA A 63 -11.51 1.69 -2.76
N ASP A 64 -12.39 1.09 -3.58
CA ASP A 64 -13.76 0.78 -3.21
C ASP A 64 -13.85 -0.35 -2.16
N ALA A 65 -12.94 -1.32 -2.22
CA ALA A 65 -12.84 -2.42 -1.25
C ALA A 65 -12.05 -2.05 0.01
N ALA A 66 -11.28 -0.96 -0.02
CA ALA A 66 -10.39 -0.57 1.06
C ALA A 66 -11.13 -0.27 2.37
N PRO A 67 -10.54 -0.60 3.53
CA PRO A 67 -11.05 -0.16 4.82
C PRO A 67 -11.16 1.36 4.89
N SER A 68 -12.13 1.86 5.65
CA SER A 68 -12.39 3.31 5.79
C SER A 68 -11.18 4.12 6.25
N ASP A 69 -10.23 3.47 6.93
CA ASP A 69 -9.00 4.09 7.44
C ASP A 69 -8.03 4.49 6.33
N VAL A 70 -8.05 3.82 5.16
CA VAL A 70 -7.17 4.09 4.00
C VAL A 70 -7.91 4.28 2.67
N GLN A 71 -9.24 4.20 2.67
CA GLN A 71 -10.04 4.38 1.46
C GLN A 71 -9.84 5.75 0.81
N GLU A 72 -9.78 6.83 1.61
CA GLU A 72 -9.54 8.18 1.10
C GLU A 72 -8.12 8.35 0.54
N ASP A 73 -7.14 7.68 1.16
CA ASP A 73 -5.76 7.65 0.67
C ASP A 73 -5.68 6.91 -0.67
N TRP A 74 -6.37 5.77 -0.82
CA TRP A 74 -6.46 5.08 -2.10
C TRP A 74 -7.13 5.91 -3.18
N GLN A 75 -8.22 6.63 -2.87
CA GLN A 75 -8.84 7.55 -3.82
C GLN A 75 -7.88 8.65 -4.25
N THR A 76 -7.10 9.21 -3.32
CA THR A 76 -6.07 10.21 -3.65
C THR A 76 -5.04 9.67 -4.65
N LEU A 77 -4.63 8.40 -4.50
CA LEU A 77 -3.71 7.76 -5.44
C LEU A 77 -4.34 7.54 -6.82
N VAL A 78 -5.61 7.10 -6.87
CA VAL A 78 -6.36 6.93 -8.12
C VAL A 78 -6.52 8.27 -8.83
N ASP A 79 -7.00 9.30 -8.13
CA ASP A 79 -7.16 10.66 -8.66
C ASP A 79 -5.84 11.20 -9.23
N GLY A 80 -4.73 10.93 -8.52
CA GLY A 80 -3.38 11.22 -8.97
C GLY A 80 -3.06 10.57 -10.31
N MET A 81 -3.25 9.25 -10.40
CA MET A 81 -3.00 8.49 -11.62
C MET A 81 -3.93 8.89 -12.77
N GLU A 82 -5.20 9.16 -12.51
CA GLU A 82 -6.16 9.65 -13.50
C GLU A 82 -5.75 11.01 -14.06
N ALA A 83 -5.34 11.95 -13.19
CA ALA A 83 -4.84 13.25 -13.62
C ALA A 83 -3.59 13.10 -14.52
N PHE A 84 -2.69 12.16 -14.23
CA PHE A 84 -1.54 11.89 -15.09
C PHE A 84 -1.91 11.20 -16.41
N ALA A 85 -2.91 10.33 -16.40
CA ALA A 85 -3.39 9.60 -17.56
C ALA A 85 -4.23 10.48 -18.52
N ASP A 86 -4.93 11.48 -17.98
CA ASP A 86 -5.80 12.39 -18.71
C ASP A 86 -5.24 13.82 -18.76
N PRO A 87 -4.41 14.15 -19.77
CA PRO A 87 -3.80 15.48 -19.88
C PRO A 87 -4.84 16.59 -20.17
N GLU A 88 -6.03 16.23 -20.68
CA GLU A 88 -7.13 17.17 -20.87
C GLU A 88 -7.75 17.54 -19.52
N GLY A 89 -8.11 16.56 -18.69
CA GLY A 89 -8.59 16.77 -17.32
C GLY A 89 -7.59 17.52 -16.45
N MET A 90 -6.30 17.17 -16.49
CA MET A 90 -5.25 17.92 -15.78
C MET A 90 -5.18 19.39 -16.20
N ALA A 91 -5.44 19.69 -17.48
CA ALA A 91 -5.45 21.07 -17.98
C ALA A 91 -6.72 21.85 -17.57
N GLU A 92 -7.79 21.15 -17.18
CA GLU A 92 -9.00 21.74 -16.61
C GLU A 92 -8.89 22.00 -15.10
N MET A 93 -8.00 21.29 -14.40
CA MET A 93 -7.70 21.53 -12.99
C MET A 93 -7.00 22.87 -12.78
N ASP A 94 -7.40 23.60 -11.75
CA ASP A 94 -6.71 24.83 -11.34
C ASP A 94 -5.39 24.51 -10.62
N GLN A 95 -4.46 25.48 -10.61
CA GLN A 95 -3.13 25.30 -9.99
C GLN A 95 -3.20 24.91 -8.51
N ASP A 96 -4.19 25.43 -7.78
CA ASP A 96 -4.38 25.11 -6.36
C ASP A 96 -4.77 23.63 -6.19
N GLU A 97 -5.64 23.10 -7.05
CA GLU A 97 -6.10 21.70 -7.02
C GLU A 97 -4.97 20.72 -7.35
N LEU A 98 -4.15 21.04 -8.36
CA LEU A 98 -2.95 20.26 -8.68
C LEU A 98 -1.90 20.29 -7.55
N THR A 99 -1.82 21.41 -6.83
CA THR A 99 -0.90 21.54 -5.69
C THR A 99 -1.40 20.69 -4.53
N GLU A 100 -2.69 20.78 -4.18
CA GLU A 100 -3.31 19.95 -3.13
C GLU A 100 -3.20 18.45 -3.44
N LEU A 101 -3.47 18.05 -4.69
CA LEU A 101 -3.31 16.65 -5.11
C LEU A 101 -1.85 16.19 -4.88
N SER A 102 -0.88 16.95 -5.36
CA SER A 102 0.54 16.63 -5.19
C SER A 102 0.99 16.60 -3.72
N GLU A 103 0.43 17.45 -2.85
CA GLU A 103 0.73 17.47 -1.42
C GLU A 103 0.11 16.29 -0.66
N GLN A 104 -0.99 15.72 -1.17
CA GLN A 104 -1.69 14.60 -0.54
C GLN A 104 -1.22 13.23 -1.03
N MET A 105 -0.64 13.13 -2.23
CA MET A 105 -0.15 11.86 -2.78
C MET A 105 0.94 11.18 -1.93
N ASP A 106 1.94 11.96 -1.46
CA ASP A 106 3.02 11.42 -0.63
C ASP A 106 2.50 10.78 0.68
N PRO A 107 1.74 11.50 1.53
CA PRO A 107 1.22 10.91 2.77
C PRO A 107 0.20 9.80 2.51
N ALA A 108 -0.61 9.89 1.45
CA ALA A 108 -1.54 8.83 1.07
C ALA A 108 -0.79 7.53 0.72
N THR A 109 0.31 7.64 -0.02
CA THR A 109 1.17 6.50 -0.35
C THR A 109 1.73 5.86 0.92
N GLU A 110 2.32 6.64 1.82
CA GLU A 110 2.88 6.12 3.08
C GLU A 110 1.81 5.45 3.96
N SER A 111 0.60 6.03 4.02
CA SER A 111 -0.55 5.49 4.76
C SER A 111 -0.98 4.12 4.21
N VAL A 112 -1.20 4.05 2.89
CA VAL A 112 -1.55 2.82 2.18
C VAL A 112 -0.49 1.75 2.35
N GLU A 113 0.78 2.06 2.10
CA GLU A 113 1.87 1.10 2.24
C GLU A 113 1.96 0.52 3.65
N THR A 114 1.86 1.38 4.66
CA THR A 114 1.90 0.96 6.07
C THR A 114 0.72 0.03 6.36
N HIS A 115 -0.48 0.40 5.94
CA HIS A 115 -1.68 -0.40 6.18
C HIS A 115 -1.64 -1.74 5.44
N VAL A 116 -1.18 -1.76 4.19
CA VAL A 116 -1.04 -3.00 3.40
C VAL A 116 -0.01 -3.92 4.04
N LEU A 117 1.10 -3.38 4.55
CA LEU A 117 2.09 -4.18 5.27
C LEU A 117 1.52 -4.73 6.59
N GLU A 118 0.84 -3.90 7.38
CA GLU A 118 0.34 -4.29 8.71
C GLU A 118 -0.86 -5.25 8.64
N GLU A 119 -1.79 -5.02 7.70
CA GLU A 119 -3.05 -5.77 7.61
C GLU A 119 -3.00 -6.91 6.57
N CYS A 120 -2.27 -6.72 5.46
CA CYS A 120 -2.18 -7.73 4.39
C CYS A 120 -0.87 -8.52 4.39
N ASP A 121 0.15 -8.15 5.17
CA ASP A 121 1.51 -8.74 5.14
C ASP A 121 2.14 -8.67 3.73
N ILE A 122 1.80 -7.62 2.98
CA ILE A 122 2.31 -7.35 1.62
C ILE A 122 3.23 -6.13 1.68
N ASP A 123 4.49 -6.31 1.26
CA ASP A 123 5.41 -5.20 1.08
C ASP A 123 5.26 -4.65 -0.36
N LEU A 124 4.95 -3.36 -0.46
CA LEU A 124 4.82 -2.65 -1.75
C LEU A 124 6.12 -1.92 -2.16
N GLN A 125 7.10 -1.80 -1.27
CA GLN A 125 8.34 -1.05 -1.49
C GLN A 125 9.47 -1.91 -2.06
N GLU A 126 9.44 -3.24 -1.89
CA GLU A 126 10.51 -4.13 -2.37
C GLU A 126 10.57 -4.26 -3.91
N ASP A 127 9.54 -3.82 -4.65
CA ASP A 127 9.41 -4.05 -6.11
C ASP A 127 9.34 -2.77 -6.99
N ALA A 128 9.48 -1.56 -6.41
CA ALA A 128 9.45 -0.26 -7.12
C ALA A 128 10.82 0.24 -7.63
#